data_AF-A0A4Y9KYF9-F1
#
_entry.id   AF-A0A4Y9KYF9-F1
#
_cell.length_a   1.000
_cell.length_b   1.000
_cell.length_c   1.000
_cell.angle_alpha   90.00
_cell.angle_beta   90.00
_cell.angle_gamma   90.00
#
_symmetry.space_group_name_H-M   'P 1'
#
loop_
_entity.id
_entity.type
_entity.pdbx_description
1 polymer ?
#
loop_
_entity_poly.entity_id
_entity_poly.type
_entity_poly.pdbx_seq_one_letter_code
_entity_poly.pdbx_strand_id
1 'polypeptide(L)' 'MITYKQYHIQRVEHGHKRWTARITRADGQNIRTILPASEHPYLDTKPAASAEEAEELAKQGIDFGGMV' A
#
# COMPACT_ATOMS: atom_id res chain seq x y z
N MET A 1 -0.62 11.83 -2.18
CA MET A 1 -0.01 10.73 -2.94
C MET A 1 1.49 10.89 -2.82
N ILE A 2 2.17 9.85 -2.36
CA ILE A 2 3.62 9.87 -2.09
C ILE A 2 4.27 8.77 -2.90
N THR A 3 5.34 9.09 -3.60
CA THR A 3 6.14 8.10 -4.33
C THR A 3 7.18 7.53 -3.39
N TYR A 4 7.17 6.21 -3.23
CA TYR A 4 8.08 5.47 -2.38
C TYR A 4 8.65 4.28 -3.14
N LYS A 5 9.96 4.33 -3.44
CA LYS A 5 10.64 3.37 -4.33
C LYS A 5 9.93 3.31 -5.70
N GLN A 6 9.45 2.14 -6.11
CA GLN A 6 8.71 1.90 -7.35
C GLN A 6 7.18 1.91 -7.16
N TYR A 7 6.70 2.39 -6.00
CA TYR A 7 5.30 2.34 -5.61
C TYR A 7 4.76 3.75 -5.30
N HIS A 8 3.48 3.95 -5.54
CA HIS A 8 2.71 5.10 -5.11
C HIS A 8 1.84 4.73 -3.92
N ILE A 9 1.96 5.51 -2.85
CA ILE A 9 1.19 5.37 -1.63
C ILE A 9 0.15 6.50 -1.57
N GLN A 10 -1.12 6.13 -1.52
CA GLN A 10 -2.24 7.05 -1.37
C GLN A 10 -2.92 6.81 -0.04
N ARG A 11 -2.98 7.83 0.81
CA ARG A 11 -3.70 7.77 2.09
C ARG A 11 -5.20 7.94 1.80
N VAL A 12 -6.00 6.96 2.20
CA VAL A 12 -7.44 6.90 1.99
C VAL A 12 -8.13 6.81 3.35
N GLU A 13 -9.00 7.78 3.64
CA GLU A 13 -9.84 7.76 4.83
C GLU A 13 -11.08 6.90 4.55
N HIS A 14 -11.19 5.78 5.25
CA HIS A 14 -12.44 5.04 5.38
C HIS A 14 -13.11 5.53 6.68
N GLY A 15 -14.37 5.98 6.61
CA GLY A 15 -15.07 6.64 7.72
C GLY A 15 -14.94 5.96 9.10
N HIS A 16 -15.17 6.73 10.18
CA HIS A 16 -14.78 6.41 11.57
C HIS A 16 -13.27 6.52 11.87
N LYS A 17 -12.59 7.54 11.32
CA LYS A 17 -11.16 7.81 11.57
C LYS A 17 -10.24 6.61 11.25
N ARG A 18 -10.64 5.75 10.30
CA ARG A 18 -9.83 4.61 9.86
C ARG A 18 -9.08 5.01 8.60
N TRP A 19 -7.78 5.21 8.73
CA TRP A 19 -6.92 5.53 7.61
C TRP A 19 -6.36 4.25 7.02
N THR A 20 -6.35 4.16 5.70
CA THR A 20 -5.70 3.07 4.96
C THR A 20 -4.74 3.68 3.97
N ALA A 21 -3.71 2.94 3.59
CA ALA A 21 -2.80 3.35 2.56
C ALA A 21 -2.95 2.40 1.37
N ARG A 22 -3.38 2.96 0.25
CA ARG A 22 -3.45 2.28 -1.03
C ARG A 22 -2.09 2.35 -1.70
N ILE A 23 -1.51 1.19 -1.92
CA ILE A 23 -0.23 0.98 -2.60
C ILE A 23 -0.54 0.58 -4.03
N THR A 24 0.05 1.29 -4.98
CA THR A 24 -0.01 0.99 -6.42
C THR A 24 1.41 1.01 -6.97
N ARG A 25 1.69 0.31 -8.07
CA ARG A 25 3.00 0.45 -8.71
C ARG A 25 3.06 1.75 -9.51
N ALA A 26 4.20 2.44 -9.41
CA ALA A 26 4.44 3.69 -10.14
C ALA A 26 4.54 3.48 -11.66
N ASP A 27 4.97 2.29 -12.07
CA ASP A 27 5.09 1.88 -13.47
C ASP A 27 3.73 1.58 -14.14
N GLY A 28 2.62 1.65 -13.38
CA GLY A 28 1.28 1.29 -13.87
C GLY A 28 1.03 -0.22 -14.03
N GLN A 29 2.04 -1.05 -13.77
CA GLN A 29 1.88 -2.50 -13.66
C GLN A 29 1.11 -2.90 -12.40
N ASN A 30 0.52 -4.09 -12.41
CA ASN A 30 -0.09 -4.66 -11.22
C ASN A 30 0.99 -5.06 -10.20
N ILE A 31 0.66 -4.99 -8.91
CA ILE A 31 1.50 -5.53 -7.84
C ILE A 31 1.35 -7.04 -7.87
N ARG A 32 2.47 -7.76 -7.99
CA ARG A 32 2.48 -9.23 -7.87
C ARG A 32 2.83 -9.60 -6.45
N THR A 33 1.89 -10.17 -5.71
CA THR A 33 2.21 -10.81 -4.43
C THR A 33 2.83 -12.17 -4.70
N ILE A 34 3.89 -12.53 -3.97
CA ILE A 34 4.59 -13.81 -4.19
C ILE A 34 3.78 -14.97 -3.59
N LEU A 35 3.03 -14.73 -2.51
CA LEU A 35 2.24 -15.73 -1.80
C LEU A 35 0.99 -15.11 -1.11
N PRO A 36 -0.23 -15.48 -1.52
CA PRO A 36 -0.55 -16.22 -2.75
C PRO A 36 -0.10 -15.44 -4.00
N ALA A 37 0.30 -16.17 -5.05
CA ALA A 37 0.64 -15.58 -6.35
C ALA A 37 -0.61 -14.92 -6.93
N SER A 38 -0.72 -13.61 -6.78
CA SER A 38 -1.89 -12.86 -7.22
C SER A 38 -1.47 -11.49 -7.71
N GLU A 39 -2.07 -11.10 -8.82
CA GLU A 39 -1.88 -9.79 -9.42
C GLU A 39 -2.97 -8.89 -8.88
N HIS A 40 -2.58 -7.92 -8.07
CA HIS A 40 -3.47 -6.92 -7.53
C HIS A 40 -3.17 -5.57 -8.18
N PRO A 41 -4.18 -4.86 -8.73
CA PRO A 41 -3.97 -3.51 -9.25
C PRO A 41 -3.54 -2.54 -8.15
N TYR A 42 -3.91 -2.83 -6.91
CA TYR A 42 -3.48 -2.11 -5.72
C TYR A 42 -3.52 -3.03 -4.49
N LEU A 43 -2.76 -2.68 -3.46
CA LEU A 43 -2.85 -3.29 -2.13
C LEU A 43 -3.20 -2.22 -1.11
N ASP A 44 -4.23 -2.46 -0.32
CA ASP A 44 -4.58 -1.58 0.79
C ASP A 44 -3.95 -2.12 2.09
N THR A 45 -3.35 -1.23 2.88
CA THR A 45 -2.84 -1.60 4.21
C THR A 45 -3.96 -1.89 5.19
N LYS A 46 -3.60 -2.48 6.34
CA LYS A 46 -4.50 -2.55 7.49
C LYS A 46 -4.98 -1.13 7.87
N PRO A 47 -6.23 -1.00 8.35
CA PRO A 47 -6.74 0.27 8.85
C PRO A 47 -5.92 0.71 10.07
N ALA A 48 -5.52 1.97 10.03
CA ALA A 48 -4.71 2.67 11.00
C ALA A 48 -5.54 3.80 11.66
N ALA A 49 -5.10 4.24 12.84
CA ALA A 49 -5.74 5.35 13.55
C ALA A 49 -5.44 6.71 12.89
N SER A 50 -4.34 6.79 12.13
CA SER A 50 -3.82 8.01 11.54
C SER A 50 -3.30 7.79 10.12
N ALA A 51 -3.33 8.86 9.32
CA ALA A 51 -2.85 8.86 7.94
C ALA A 51 -1.36 8.51 7.83
N GLU A 52 -0.54 8.98 8.77
CA GLU A 52 0.90 8.66 8.85
C GLU A 52 1.15 7.20 9.20
N GLU A 53 0.40 6.64 10.15
CA GLU A 53 0.51 5.23 10.53
C GLU A 53 0.13 4.30 9.36
N ALA A 54 -0.89 4.65 8.59
CA ALA A 54 -1.24 3.93 7.37
C ALA A 54 -0.08 3.94 6.35
N GLU A 55 0.58 5.09 6.18
CA GLU A 55 1.73 5.19 5.28
C GLU A 55 2.93 4.36 5.75
N GLU A 56 3.24 4.38 7.05
CA GLU A 56 4.31 3.58 7.64
C GLU A 56 4.06 2.09 7.41
N LEU A 57 2.82 1.63 7.59
CA LEU A 57 2.41 0.25 7.27
C LEU A 57 2.61 -0.08 5.78
N ALA A 58 2.36 0.88 4.89
CA ALA A 58 2.58 0.68 3.46
C ALA A 58 4.06 0.56 3.13
N LYS A 59 4.90 1.44 3.68
CA LYS A 59 6.36 1.38 3.53
C LYS A 59 6.90 0.05 4.05
N GLN A 60 6.45 -0.39 5.23
CA GLN A 60 6.84 -1.69 5.80
C GLN A 60 6.42 -2.85 4.91
N GLY A 61 5.20 -2.84 4.36
CA GLY A 61 4.73 -3.88 3.45
C GLY A 61 5.58 -3.97 2.17
N ILE A 62 5.98 -2.82 1.62
CA ILE A 62 6.88 -2.74 0.46
C ILE A 62 8.28 -3.25 0.83
N ASP A 63 8.80 -2.90 2.01
CA ASP A 63 10.15 -3.26 2.45
C ASP A 63 10.28 -4.74 2.81
N PHE A 64 9.21 -5.35 3.34
CA PHE A 64 9.18 -6.78 3.69
C PHE A 64 9.26 -7.71 2.47
N GLY A 65 9.25 -7.17 1.24
CA GLY A 65 9.57 -7.93 0.03
C GLY A 65 8.51 -8.94 -0.41
N GLY A 66 7.29 -8.87 0.13
CA GLY A 66 6.16 -9.71 -0.32
C GLY A 66 5.52 -9.25 -1.64
N MET A 67 5.98 -8.12 -2.20
CA MET A 67 5.49 -7.49 -3.43
C MET A 67 6.62 -7.43 -4.46
N VAL A 68 6.41 -8.05 -5.61
CA VAL A 68 7.31 -8.08 -6.79
C VAL A 68 6.67 -7.47 -8.03
#